data_AF-A0A8H4WLT2-F1
#
_entry.id   AF-A0A8H4WLT2-F1
#
_cell.length_a   1.000
_cell.length_b   1.000
_cell.length_c   1.000
_cell.angle_alpha   90.00
_cell.angle_beta   90.00
_cell.angle_gamma   90.00
#
_symmetry.space_group_name_H-M   'P 1'
#
loop_
_entity.id
_entity.type
_entity.pdbx_description
1 polymer ?
#
loop_
_entity_poly.entity_id
_entity_poly.type
_entity_poly.pdbx_seq_one_letter_code
_entity_poly.pdbx_strand_id
1 'polypeptide(L)'
;MDLVHIQSNTPWIKLLHPIIEKKRQLAVDSWAYDDAHLQEGLFGPLHKWFEDNVPSQYGKKYPWQWRMNMHVFRGIRVITMAEYMIPEWTDYFRDKSFEELDALSASWKFEDCMIRDELNTKLKLYSTMQSDDKRLVGNVILPSVDSATEGVFELSPEEKERNK
;
A
#
# COMPACT_ATOMS: atom_id res chain seq x y z
N MET A 1 -20.92 1.91 -14.88
CA MET A 1 -20.75 2.66 -13.62
C MET A 1 -19.31 3.12 -13.60
N ASP A 2 -19.07 4.43 -13.55
CA ASP A 2 -17.73 5.00 -13.50
C ASP A 2 -17.16 4.88 -12.08
N LEU A 3 -15.84 4.76 -11.95
CA LEU A 3 -15.17 4.77 -10.65
C LEU A 3 -15.13 6.20 -10.11
N VAL A 4 -15.53 6.34 -8.84
CA VAL A 4 -15.59 7.61 -8.14
C VAL A 4 -14.72 7.58 -6.88
N HIS A 5 -14.42 8.76 -6.32
CA HIS A 5 -13.76 8.90 -5.03
C HIS A 5 -14.33 10.09 -4.26
N ILE A 6 -14.17 10.06 -2.94
CA ILE A 6 -14.54 11.16 -2.04
C ILE A 6 -13.77 12.45 -2.38
N GLN A 7 -14.46 13.59 -2.30
CA GLN A 7 -13.84 14.91 -2.42
C GLN A 7 -12.84 15.17 -1.27
N SER A 8 -11.73 15.84 -1.58
CA SER A 8 -10.69 16.15 -0.59
C SER A 8 -11.14 17.09 0.53
N ASN A 9 -12.25 17.82 0.36
CA ASN A 9 -12.76 18.84 1.28
C ASN A 9 -14.01 18.40 2.07
N THR A 10 -14.26 17.10 2.17
CA THR A 10 -15.42 16.56 2.93
C THR A 10 -15.22 16.62 4.44
N PRO A 11 -16.31 16.64 5.23
CA PRO A 11 -16.25 16.47 6.69
C PRO A 11 -15.44 15.25 7.12
N TRP A 12 -15.60 14.12 6.41
CA TRP A 12 -14.85 12.89 6.66
C TRP A 12 -13.33 13.07 6.54
N ILE A 13 -12.86 13.63 5.41
CA ILE A 13 -11.43 13.85 5.19
C ILE A 13 -10.88 14.87 6.17
N LYS A 14 -11.61 15.95 6.47
CA LYS A 14 -11.18 16.95 7.46
C LYS A 14 -10.98 16.36 8.85
N LEU A 15 -11.92 15.53 9.29
CA LEU A 15 -11.85 14.87 10.60
C LEU A 15 -10.63 13.94 10.68
N LEU A 16 -10.43 13.10 9.66
CA LEU A 16 -9.41 12.05 9.67
C LEU A 16 -8.06 12.49 9.10
N HIS A 17 -7.93 13.71 8.57
CA HIS A 17 -6.67 14.20 8.01
C HIS A 17 -5.47 13.99 8.94
N PRO A 18 -5.55 14.28 10.26
CA PRO A 18 -4.39 14.11 11.13
C PRO A 18 -3.95 12.65 11.28
N ILE A 19 -4.89 11.71 11.42
CA ILE A 19 -4.55 10.28 11.54
C ILE A 19 -4.08 9.71 10.20
N ILE A 20 -4.62 10.17 9.07
CA ILE A 20 -4.16 9.78 7.73
C ILE A 20 -2.71 10.23 7.52
N GLU A 21 -2.38 11.48 7.85
CA GLU A 21 -1.01 11.98 7.74
C GLU A 21 -0.07 11.22 8.68
N LYS A 22 -0.49 10.95 9.92
CA LYS A 22 0.29 10.12 10.86
C LYS A 22 0.56 8.73 10.30
N LYS A 23 -0.46 8.06 9.73
CA LYS A 23 -0.31 6.74 9.10
C LYS A 23 0.70 6.77 7.95
N ARG A 24 0.68 7.82 7.13
CA ARG A 24 1.65 8.02 6.03
C ARG A 24 3.06 8.19 6.58
N GLN A 25 3.25 9.05 7.58
CA GLN A 25 4.55 9.29 8.20
C GLN A 25 5.15 8.04 8.86
N LEU A 26 4.30 7.18 9.43
CA LEU A 26 4.73 5.93 10.07
C LEU A 26 4.78 4.73 9.10
N ALA A 27 4.37 4.92 7.82
CA ALA A 27 4.27 3.88 6.81
C ALA A 27 3.50 2.62 7.27
N VAL A 28 2.44 2.80 8.06
CA VAL A 28 1.73 1.69 8.76
C VAL A 28 0.90 0.83 7.80
N ASP A 29 0.44 1.42 6.69
CA ASP A 29 -0.41 0.71 5.73
C ASP A 29 0.35 -0.42 5.01
N SER A 30 -0.35 -1.51 4.73
CA SER A 30 0.24 -2.68 4.04
C SER A 30 0.49 -2.43 2.55
N TRP A 31 -0.16 -1.42 1.97
CA TRP A 31 -0.11 -1.10 0.55
C TRP A 31 -0.13 0.41 0.35
N ALA A 32 0.49 0.87 -0.74
CA ALA A 32 0.63 2.28 -1.09
C ALA A 32 1.27 3.14 0.03
N TYR A 33 2.19 2.54 0.80
CA TYR A 33 3.00 3.26 1.78
C TYR A 33 4.26 3.84 1.11
N ASP A 34 4.80 4.89 1.72
CA ASP A 34 6.14 5.40 1.45
C ASP A 34 6.93 5.35 2.76
N ASP A 35 8.02 4.59 2.76
CA ASP A 35 8.90 4.42 3.91
C ASP A 35 10.35 4.82 3.61
N ALA A 36 10.60 5.50 2.49
CA ALA A 36 11.95 5.88 2.06
C ALA A 36 12.67 6.70 3.13
N HIS A 37 11.95 7.61 3.80
CA HIS A 37 12.47 8.44 4.89
C HIS A 37 12.78 7.66 6.18
N LEU A 38 12.28 6.42 6.30
CA LEU A 38 12.49 5.56 7.47
C LEU A 38 13.56 4.48 7.23
N GLN A 39 14.08 4.34 6.01
CA GLN A 39 15.06 3.30 5.69
C GLN A 39 16.40 3.53 6.40
N GLU A 40 17.00 4.71 6.28
CA GLU A 40 18.36 4.96 6.76
C GLU A 40 18.49 4.83 8.30
N GLY A 41 17.51 5.36 9.04
CA GLY A 41 17.59 5.47 10.50
C GLY A 41 16.83 4.42 11.30
N LEU A 42 15.95 3.63 10.68
CA LEU A 42 15.04 2.73 11.40
C LEU A 42 14.96 1.35 10.77
N PHE A 43 14.39 1.24 9.56
CA PHE A 43 14.09 -0.07 8.98
C PHE A 43 15.31 -0.74 8.36
N GLY A 44 16.22 0.01 7.75
CA GLY A 44 17.46 -0.52 7.18
C GLY A 44 18.32 -1.25 8.22
N PRO A 45 18.68 -0.62 9.36
CA PRO A 45 19.39 -1.28 10.44
C PRO A 45 18.65 -2.50 11.00
N LEU A 46 17.32 -2.44 11.05
CA LEU A 46 16.49 -3.54 11.54
C LEU A 46 16.51 -4.74 10.59
N HIS A 47 16.36 -4.54 9.28
CA HIS A 47 16.52 -5.65 8.32
C HIS A 47 17.91 -6.24 8.40
N LYS A 48 18.94 -5.39 8.45
CA LYS A 48 20.32 -5.85 8.59
C LYS A 48 20.50 -6.70 9.84
N TRP A 49 19.91 -6.33 10.97
CA TRP A 49 19.97 -7.13 12.18
C TRP A 49 19.34 -8.52 12.00
N PHE A 50 18.20 -8.63 11.30
CA PHE A 50 17.63 -9.93 10.95
C PHE A 50 18.52 -10.72 9.96
N GLU A 51 19.07 -10.07 8.95
CA GLU A 51 19.99 -10.67 7.96
C GLU A 51 21.26 -11.22 8.60
N ASP A 52 21.84 -10.50 9.54
CA ASP A 52 23.07 -10.91 10.23
C ASP A 52 22.84 -12.07 11.22
N ASN A 53 21.60 -12.33 11.63
CA ASN A 53 21.27 -13.31 12.70
C ASN A 53 20.43 -14.51 12.25
N VAL A 54 19.82 -14.47 11.05
CA VAL A 54 19.04 -15.58 10.51
C VAL A 54 19.86 -16.29 9.42
N PRO A 55 20.29 -17.55 9.65
CA PRO A 55 20.97 -18.32 8.61
C PRO A 55 20.13 -18.42 7.35
N SER A 56 20.76 -18.27 6.17
CA SER A 56 20.04 -18.17 4.88
C SER A 56 19.14 -19.37 4.60
N GLN A 57 19.53 -20.58 5.03
CA GLN A 57 18.70 -21.79 4.91
C GLN A 57 17.37 -21.74 5.68
N TYR A 58 17.27 -20.86 6.68
CA TYR A 58 16.05 -20.63 7.48
C TYR A 58 15.35 -19.31 7.14
N GLY A 59 15.84 -18.57 6.14
CA GLY A 59 15.28 -17.27 5.75
C GLY A 59 13.88 -17.34 5.13
N LYS A 60 13.44 -18.53 4.68
CA LYS A 60 12.09 -18.73 4.14
C LYS A 60 11.08 -19.01 5.23
N LYS A 61 10.02 -18.21 5.26
CA LYS A 61 8.86 -18.38 6.13
C LYS A 61 7.58 -18.27 5.31
N TYR A 62 6.52 -18.97 5.71
CA TYR A 62 5.21 -18.76 5.09
C TYR A 62 4.68 -17.35 5.43
N PRO A 63 4.15 -16.60 4.46
CA PRO A 63 3.98 -16.94 3.04
C PRO A 63 5.29 -16.90 2.22
N TRP A 64 5.58 -17.97 1.47
CA TRP A 64 6.91 -18.24 0.88
C TRP A 64 7.35 -17.26 -0.22
N GLN A 65 6.42 -16.53 -0.82
CA GLN A 65 6.71 -15.49 -1.81
C GLN A 65 7.24 -14.18 -1.19
N TRP A 66 7.29 -14.07 0.13
CA TRP A 66 7.81 -12.89 0.80
C TRP A 66 9.28 -13.07 1.17
N ARG A 67 10.03 -11.99 0.99
CA ARG A 67 11.38 -11.84 1.52
C ARG A 67 11.33 -11.55 3.02
N MET A 68 12.45 -11.79 3.71
CA MET A 68 12.54 -11.59 5.16
C MET A 68 12.18 -10.18 5.59
N ASN A 69 12.63 -9.16 4.86
CA ASN A 69 12.27 -7.76 5.11
C ASN A 69 10.75 -7.55 5.17
N MET A 70 9.96 -8.14 4.25
CA MET A 70 8.49 -8.07 4.29
C MET A 70 7.90 -8.71 5.54
N HIS A 71 8.44 -9.83 5.99
CA HIS A 71 7.98 -10.45 7.24
C HIS A 71 8.23 -9.53 8.44
N VAL A 72 9.41 -8.91 8.49
CA VAL A 72 9.79 -7.97 9.55
C VAL A 72 8.90 -6.73 9.52
N PHE A 73 8.79 -6.08 8.36
CA PHE A 73 7.92 -4.91 8.15
C PHE A 73 6.48 -5.20 8.57
N ARG A 74 5.91 -6.31 8.08
CA ARG A 74 4.52 -6.63 8.33
C ARG A 74 4.27 -6.94 9.80
N GLY A 75 5.17 -7.66 10.45
CA GLY A 75 5.07 -7.95 11.88
C GLY A 75 5.07 -6.68 12.73
N ILE A 76 5.95 -5.73 12.40
CA ILE A 76 6.19 -4.58 13.26
C ILE A 76 5.22 -3.45 12.98
N ARG A 77 5.20 -2.91 11.77
CA ARG A 77 4.41 -1.68 11.50
C ARG A 77 2.99 -1.97 11.05
N VAL A 78 2.77 -3.02 10.24
CA VAL A 78 1.44 -3.31 9.67
C VAL A 78 0.54 -4.04 10.66
N ILE A 79 1.12 -4.76 11.62
CA ILE A 79 0.38 -5.45 12.67
C ILE A 79 0.55 -4.70 13.99
N THR A 80 1.71 -4.78 14.64
CA THR A 80 1.86 -4.27 16.00
C THR A 80 1.61 -2.76 16.11
N MET A 81 2.24 -1.92 15.28
CA MET A 81 1.99 -0.47 15.32
C MET A 81 0.54 -0.14 14.94
N ALA A 82 -0.01 -0.80 13.92
CA ALA A 82 -1.40 -0.59 13.51
C ALA A 82 -2.39 -0.89 14.64
N GLU A 83 -2.17 -1.96 15.41
CA GLU A 83 -3.01 -2.34 16.56
C GLU A 83 -3.06 -1.25 17.63
N TYR A 84 -1.92 -0.61 17.93
CA TYR A 84 -1.88 0.51 18.87
C TYR A 84 -2.57 1.78 18.34
N MET A 85 -2.70 1.93 17.02
CA MET A 85 -3.41 3.06 16.41
C MET A 85 -4.93 2.87 16.38
N ILE A 86 -5.46 1.67 16.66
CA ILE A 86 -6.91 1.41 16.64
C ILE A 86 -7.63 2.30 17.66
N PRO A 87 -7.25 2.34 18.96
CA PRO A 87 -7.94 3.21 19.93
C PRO A 87 -7.85 4.70 19.56
N GLU A 88 -6.68 5.15 19.09
CA GLU A 88 -6.49 6.52 18.63
C GLU A 88 -7.43 6.86 17.47
N TRP A 89 -7.60 5.94 16.51
CA TRP A 89 -8.59 6.11 15.43
C TRP A 89 -10.02 6.17 15.97
N THR A 90 -10.38 5.35 16.97
CA THR A 90 -11.73 5.37 17.55
C THR A 90 -12.04 6.69 18.28
N ASP A 91 -11.02 7.34 18.85
CA ASP A 91 -11.20 8.63 19.54
C ASP A 91 -11.69 9.74 18.62
N TYR A 92 -11.44 9.66 17.31
CA TYR A 92 -11.99 10.62 16.33
C TYR A 92 -13.52 10.58 16.24
N PHE A 93 -14.15 9.49 16.68
CA PHE A 93 -15.60 9.31 16.65
C PHE A 93 -16.24 9.32 18.03
N ARG A 94 -15.42 9.39 19.09
CA ARG A 94 -15.89 9.46 20.47
C ARG A 94 -16.75 10.70 20.67
N ASP A 95 -17.83 10.54 21.44
CA ASP A 95 -18.77 11.59 21.83
C ASP A 95 -19.51 12.29 20.69
N LYS A 96 -19.41 11.79 19.44
CA LYS A 96 -20.18 12.32 18.32
C LYS A 96 -21.64 11.96 18.43
N SER A 97 -22.51 12.92 18.11
CA SER A 97 -23.95 12.66 18.01
C SER A 97 -24.28 11.83 16.77
N PHE A 98 -25.50 11.28 16.73
CA PHE A 98 -25.97 10.52 15.58
C PHE A 98 -26.04 11.41 14.32
N GLU A 99 -26.41 12.68 14.48
CA GLU A 99 -26.47 13.68 13.42
C GLU A 99 -25.08 14.01 12.87
N GLU A 100 -24.06 14.12 13.73
CA GLU A 100 -22.68 14.34 13.30
C GLU A 100 -22.13 13.13 12.54
N LEU A 101 -22.43 11.91 13.02
CA LEU A 101 -22.06 10.68 12.33
C LEU A 101 -22.78 10.53 10.99
N ASP A 102 -24.05 10.92 10.90
CA ASP A 102 -24.79 10.94 9.64
C ASP A 102 -24.16 11.93 8.65
N ALA A 103 -23.81 13.14 9.09
CA ALA A 103 -23.12 14.14 8.27
C ALA A 103 -21.74 13.65 7.79
N LEU A 104 -20.99 12.92 8.64
CA LEU A 104 -19.73 12.30 8.25
C LEU A 104 -19.96 11.22 7.18
N SER A 105 -20.95 10.35 7.39
CA SER A 105 -21.30 9.29 6.44
C SER A 105 -21.80 9.85 5.09
N ALA A 106 -22.50 10.99 5.12
CA ALA A 106 -23.00 11.67 3.94
C ALA A 106 -21.87 12.07 2.97
N SER A 107 -20.63 12.23 3.46
CA SER A 107 -19.44 12.46 2.64
C SER A 107 -19.19 11.37 1.58
N TRP A 108 -19.81 10.20 1.72
CA TRP A 108 -19.70 9.05 0.82
C TRP A 108 -20.89 8.89 -0.12
N LYS A 109 -21.87 9.79 -0.09
CA LYS A 109 -22.96 9.77 -1.06
C LYS A 109 -22.39 9.97 -2.46
N PHE A 110 -22.95 9.26 -3.44
CA PHE A 110 -22.46 9.34 -4.82
C PHE A 110 -22.55 10.75 -5.41
N GLU A 111 -23.54 11.55 -4.98
CA GLU A 111 -23.70 12.95 -5.39
C GLU A 111 -22.55 13.85 -4.91
N ASP A 112 -21.87 13.48 -3.82
CA ASP A 112 -20.74 14.21 -3.22
C ASP A 112 -19.37 13.64 -3.65
N CYS A 113 -19.36 12.57 -4.45
CA CYS A 113 -18.14 11.95 -4.95
C CYS A 113 -17.70 12.54 -6.30
N MET A 114 -16.39 12.58 -6.55
CA MET A 114 -15.80 12.99 -7.82
C MET A 114 -15.54 11.78 -8.71
N ILE A 115 -15.70 11.97 -10.03
CA ILE A 115 -15.35 10.97 -11.03
C ILE A 115 -13.83 10.88 -11.17
N ARG A 116 -13.27 9.67 -11.24
CA ARG A 116 -11.86 9.45 -11.55
C ARG A 116 -11.64 9.47 -13.06
N ASP A 117 -11.75 10.64 -13.68
CA ASP A 117 -11.81 10.80 -15.14
C ASP A 117 -10.67 10.09 -15.88
N GLU A 118 -9.42 10.30 -15.44
CA GLU A 118 -8.25 9.68 -16.08
C GLU A 118 -8.28 8.15 -15.95
N LEU A 119 -8.58 7.64 -14.75
CA LEU A 119 -8.65 6.21 -14.51
C LEU A 119 -9.77 5.56 -15.32
N ASN A 120 -10.96 6.18 -15.34
CA ASN A 120 -12.09 5.68 -16.11
C ASN A 120 -11.81 5.69 -17.60
N THR A 121 -11.12 6.72 -18.10
CA THR A 121 -10.69 6.79 -19.50
C THR A 121 -9.75 5.63 -19.83
N LYS A 122 -8.72 5.41 -18.99
CA LYS A 122 -7.78 4.29 -19.17
C LYS A 122 -8.48 2.94 -19.09
N LEU A 123 -9.34 2.72 -18.09
CA LEU A 123 -10.05 1.45 -17.94
C LEU A 123 -10.97 1.16 -19.13
N LYS A 124 -11.71 2.16 -19.64
CA LYS A 124 -12.53 2.01 -20.85
C LYS A 124 -11.69 1.72 -22.09
N LEU A 125 -10.53 2.35 -22.19
CA LEU A 125 -9.57 2.11 -23.28
C LEU A 125 -9.08 0.65 -23.24
N TYR A 126 -8.57 0.21 -22.09
CA TYR A 126 -7.98 -1.13 -21.94
C TYR A 126 -9.02 -2.26 -21.87
N SER A 127 -10.26 -2.02 -21.41
CA SER A 127 -11.29 -3.07 -21.30
C SER A 127 -11.68 -3.70 -22.64
N THR A 128 -11.44 -2.99 -23.74
CA THR A 128 -11.74 -3.48 -25.10
C THR A 128 -10.53 -4.10 -25.81
N MET A 129 -9.34 -3.99 -25.21
CA MET A 129 -8.10 -4.47 -25.81
C MET A 129 -7.89 -5.95 -25.54
N GLN A 130 -7.41 -6.66 -26.55
CA GLN A 130 -6.92 -8.03 -26.43
C GLN A 130 -5.39 -8.01 -26.29
N SER A 131 -4.79 -9.12 -25.85
CA SER A 131 -3.35 -9.21 -25.59
C SER A 131 -2.47 -8.92 -26.81
N ASP A 132 -3.00 -9.03 -28.03
CA ASP A 132 -2.33 -8.79 -29.30
C ASP A 132 -2.64 -7.41 -29.93
N ASP A 133 -3.34 -6.52 -29.20
CA ASP A 133 -3.75 -5.22 -29.72
C ASP A 133 -2.55 -4.28 -29.93
N LYS A 134 -2.40 -3.76 -31.16
CA LYS A 134 -1.32 -2.86 -31.55
C LYS A 134 -1.25 -1.58 -30.71
N ARG A 135 -2.35 -1.16 -30.09
CA ARG A 135 -2.41 0.03 -29.21
C ARG A 135 -1.70 -0.16 -27.87
N LEU A 136 -1.44 -1.42 -27.48
CA LEU A 136 -0.70 -1.77 -26.26
C LEU A 136 0.82 -1.64 -26.44
N VAL A 137 1.31 -1.62 -27.68
CA VAL A 137 2.75 -1.54 -27.99
C VAL A 137 3.30 -0.18 -27.53
N GLY A 138 4.19 -0.20 -26.53
CA GLY A 138 4.84 1.00 -25.96
C GLY A 138 4.07 1.73 -24.87
N ASN A 139 2.78 1.41 -24.64
CA ASN A 139 1.94 1.98 -23.58
C ASN A 139 1.74 1.04 -22.40
N VAL A 140 2.04 -0.25 -22.58
CA VAL A 140 2.20 -1.19 -21.49
C VAL A 140 3.64 -1.07 -21.01
N ILE A 141 3.85 -1.19 -19.70
CA ILE A 141 5.19 -1.42 -19.15
C ILE A 141 5.70 -2.67 -19.84
N LEU A 142 6.54 -2.49 -20.85
CA LEU A 142 7.31 -3.58 -21.42
C LEU A 142 8.05 -4.19 -20.24
N PRO A 143 8.18 -5.52 -20.16
CA PRO A 143 9.06 -6.14 -19.17
C PRO A 143 10.51 -5.78 -19.50
N SER A 144 10.90 -4.51 -19.35
CA SER A 144 12.27 -4.11 -19.10
C SER A 144 12.51 -4.50 -17.65
N VAL A 145 12.86 -5.77 -17.46
CA VAL A 145 13.48 -6.22 -16.23
C VAL A 145 14.84 -5.52 -16.21
N ASP A 146 14.90 -4.30 -15.70
CA ASP A 146 16.13 -3.76 -15.16
C ASP A 146 16.46 -4.65 -13.95
N SER A 147 17.28 -5.67 -14.20
CA SER A 147 17.72 -6.67 -13.21
C SER A 147 18.52 -6.09 -12.05
N ALA A 148 18.66 -4.76 -11.98
CA ALA A 148 19.47 -4.05 -11.01
C ALA A 148 18.74 -3.71 -9.71
N THR A 149 17.40 -3.62 -9.71
CA THR A 149 16.62 -3.41 -8.49
C THR A 149 15.72 -4.60 -8.25
N GLU A 150 16.20 -5.54 -7.44
CA GLU A 150 15.42 -6.69 -7.04
C GLU A 150 14.13 -6.26 -6.33
N GLY A 151 13.01 -6.47 -7.02
CA GLY A 151 11.69 -6.25 -6.42
C GLY A 151 11.50 -7.14 -5.19
N VAL A 152 10.75 -6.64 -4.23
CA VAL A 152 10.48 -7.31 -2.95
C VAL A 152 9.81 -8.69 -3.11
N PHE A 153 9.21 -8.95 -4.28
CA PHE A 153 8.56 -10.21 -4.65
C PHE A 153 9.36 -11.07 -5.64
N GLU A 154 10.56 -10.64 -6.04
CA GLU A 154 11.41 -11.46 -6.91
C GLU A 154 12.17 -12.52 -6.11
N LEU A 155 12.42 -13.68 -6.74
CA LEU A 155 13.29 -14.73 -6.21
C LEU A 155 14.69 -14.17 -5.90
N SER A 156 15.30 -14.61 -4.81
CA SER A 156 16.70 -14.26 -4.50
C SER A 156 17.65 -14.80 -5.59
N PRO A 157 18.87 -14.25 -5.73
CA PRO A 157 19.86 -14.76 -6.67
C PRO A 157 20.11 -16.26 -6.53
N GLU A 158 20.20 -16.74 -5.29
CA GLU A 158 20.40 -18.16 -4.96
C GLU A 158 19.22 -19.04 -5.42
N GLU A 159 17.99 -18.52 -5.39
CA GLU A 159 16.80 -19.23 -5.85
C GLU A 159 16.66 -19.25 -7.37
N LYS A 160 17.12 -18.19 -8.05
CA LYS A 160 17.21 -18.15 -9.50
C LYS A 160 18.22 -19.20 -10.00
N GLU A 161 19.30 -19.46 -9.27
CA GLU A 161 20.26 -20.51 -9.60
C GLU A 161 19.74 -21.92 -9.32
N ARG A 162 18.97 -22.14 -8.25
CA ARG A 162 18.38 -23.45 -7.94
C ARG A 162 17.26 -23.88 -8.91
N ASN A 163 16.68 -22.94 -9.65
CA ASN A 163 15.61 -23.18 -10.62
C ASN A 163 16.11 -23.22 -12.09
N LYS A 164 17.43 -23.11 -12.33
CA LYS A 164 18.07 -23.40 -13.62
C LYS A 164 18.48 -24.86 -13.72
#